data_AF-A0A2E8T2D1-F1
#
_entry.id   AF-A0A2E8T2D1-F1
#
_cell.length_a   1.000
_cell.length_b   1.000
_cell.length_c   1.000
_cell.angle_alpha   90.00
_cell.angle_beta   90.00
_cell.angle_gamma   90.00
#
_symmetry.space_group_name_H-M   'P 1'
#
loop_
_entity.id
_entity.type
_entity.pdbx_description
1 polymer ?
#
loop_
_entity_poly.entity_id
_entity_poly.type
_entity_poly.pdbx_seq_one_letter_code
_entity_poly.pdbx_strand_id
1 'polypeptide(L)'
;MYAARQRIMVMIGGSFLLSSVVIFFGFHIFAGERGILARPELDRKIMLAEEKLDLLDKQHNFLSRRIKLLQADSLDADMLAETARAELGLYAPNDVIISIDLSNLKFSDSNAEDDVN
;
A
#
# COMPACT_ATOMS: atom_id res chain seq x y z
N MET A 1 -5.54 -41.62 -67.69
CA MET A 1 -4.85 -40.32 -67.51
C MET A 1 -5.56 -39.34 -66.57
N TYR A 2 -6.74 -39.66 -66.00
CA TYR A 2 -7.46 -38.77 -65.08
C TYR A 2 -6.96 -38.80 -63.62
N ALA A 3 -6.50 -39.96 -63.14
CA ALA A 3 -6.04 -40.14 -61.76
C ALA A 3 -4.77 -39.34 -61.41
N ALA A 4 -3.87 -39.10 -62.38
CA ALA A 4 -2.65 -38.32 -62.16
C ALA A 4 -2.95 -36.82 -61.96
N ARG A 5 -3.92 -36.28 -62.70
CA ARG A 5 -4.35 -34.87 -62.59
C ARG A 5 -5.03 -34.58 -61.25
N GLN A 6 -5.83 -35.53 -60.76
CA GLN A 6 -6.51 -35.42 -59.46
C GLN A 6 -5.52 -35.39 -58.29
N ARG A 7 -4.45 -36.19 -58.33
CA ARG A 7 -3.39 -36.20 -57.29
C ARG A 7 -2.64 -34.87 -57.22
N ILE A 8 -2.35 -34.26 -58.38
CA ILE A 8 -1.65 -32.97 -58.47
C ILE A 8 -2.54 -31.84 -57.90
N MET A 9 -3.84 -31.83 -58.23
CA MET A 9 -4.79 -30.87 -57.67
C MET A 9 -4.87 -30.95 -56.14
N VAL A 10 -4.90 -32.17 -55.58
CA VAL A 10 -4.93 -32.37 -54.12
C VAL A 10 -3.61 -31.95 -53.47
N MET A 11 -2.46 -32.20 -54.09
CA MET A 11 -1.15 -31.74 -53.58
C MET A 11 -1.02 -30.22 -53.59
N ILE A 12 -1.47 -29.56 -54.67
CA ILE A 12 -1.47 -28.10 -54.77
C ILE A 12 -2.42 -27.52 -53.72
N GLY A 13 -3.66 -28.01 -53.64
CA GLY A 13 -4.63 -27.56 -52.63
C GLY A 13 -4.13 -27.76 -51.20
N GLY A 14 -3.50 -28.90 -50.90
CA GLY A 14 -2.90 -29.18 -49.59
C GLY A 14 -1.75 -28.24 -49.24
N SER A 15 -0.89 -27.91 -50.21
CA SER A 15 0.21 -26.95 -50.01
C SER A 15 -0.29 -25.54 -49.76
N PHE A 16 -1.35 -25.11 -50.46
CA PHE A 16 -1.99 -23.82 -50.24
C PHE A 16 -2.63 -23.72 -48.84
N LEU A 17 -3.32 -24.77 -48.39
CA LEU A 17 -3.88 -24.81 -47.04
C LEU A 17 -2.78 -24.78 -45.97
N LEU A 18 -1.73 -25.57 -46.15
CA LEU A 18 -0.59 -25.59 -45.21
C LEU A 18 0.06 -24.20 -45.12
N SER A 19 0.31 -23.57 -46.27
CA SER A 19 0.87 -22.21 -46.34
C SER A 19 -0.02 -21.19 -45.63
N SER A 20 -1.34 -21.22 -45.87
CA SER A 20 -2.30 -20.33 -45.21
C SER A 20 -2.31 -20.50 -43.69
N VAL A 21 -2.22 -21.74 -43.19
CA VAL A 21 -2.16 -22.03 -41.76
C VAL A 21 -0.86 -21.48 -41.17
N VAL A 22 0.28 -21.69 -41.83
CA VAL A 22 1.58 -21.16 -41.36
C VAL A 22 1.60 -19.63 -41.34
N ILE A 23 1.04 -18.97 -42.36
CA ILE A 23 0.94 -17.50 -42.41
C ILE A 23 0.02 -16.99 -41.31
N PHE A 24 -1.14 -17.64 -41.12
CA PHE A 24 -2.11 -17.26 -40.09
C PHE A 24 -1.51 -17.38 -38.69
N PHE A 25 -0.90 -18.51 -38.36
CA PHE A 25 -0.24 -18.70 -37.07
C PHE A 25 0.99 -17.82 -36.93
N GLY A 26 1.80 -17.66 -37.98
CA GLY A 26 2.94 -16.74 -37.98
C GLY A 26 2.51 -15.32 -37.61
N PHE A 27 1.56 -14.75 -38.37
CA PHE A 27 1.03 -13.42 -38.10
C PHE A 27 0.37 -13.31 -36.72
N HIS A 28 -0.42 -14.30 -36.30
CA HIS A 28 -1.06 -14.29 -34.99
C HIS A 28 -0.08 -14.45 -33.82
N ILE A 29 1.06 -15.11 -34.00
CA ILE A 29 2.11 -15.16 -32.98
C ILE A 29 2.81 -13.80 -32.85
N PHE A 30 2.95 -13.07 -33.95
CA PHE A 30 3.51 -11.71 -33.93
C PHE A 30 2.52 -10.65 -33.42
N ALA A 31 1.23 -10.77 -33.77
CA ALA A 31 0.19 -9.76 -33.51
C ALA A 31 -0.80 -10.12 -32.39
N GLY A 32 -0.75 -11.34 -31.84
CA GLY A 32 -1.62 -11.77 -30.75
C GLY A 32 -1.26 -11.09 -29.43
N GLU A 33 -2.22 -11.04 -28.51
CA GLU A 33 -2.16 -10.43 -27.17
C GLU A 33 -1.00 -10.94 -26.27
N ARG A 34 -0.27 -11.99 -26.71
CA ARG A 34 0.93 -12.56 -26.06
C ARG A 34 2.16 -12.58 -26.96
N GLY A 35 2.10 -11.91 -28.11
CA GLY A 35 3.19 -11.77 -29.07
C GLY A 35 4.33 -10.94 -28.48
N ILE A 36 5.51 -11.09 -29.08
CA ILE A 36 6.80 -10.54 -28.61
C ILE A 36 6.74 -9.01 -28.38
N LEU A 37 5.80 -8.31 -29.03
CA LEU A 37 5.55 -6.87 -28.90
C LEU A 37 4.74 -6.45 -27.66
N ALA A 38 4.08 -7.36 -26.93
CA ALA A 38 3.30 -7.03 -25.73
C ALA A 38 4.13 -7.02 -24.42
N ARG A 39 5.40 -7.43 -24.51
CA ARG A 39 6.34 -7.44 -23.38
C ARG A 39 6.63 -6.06 -22.76
N PRO A 40 6.79 -4.95 -23.52
CA PRO A 40 7.16 -3.67 -22.94
C PRO A 40 6.09 -3.11 -21.99
N GLU A 41 4.80 -3.36 -22.28
CA GLU A 41 3.72 -2.87 -21.42
C GLU A 41 3.60 -3.71 -20.14
N LEU A 42 3.78 -5.03 -20.24
CA LEU A 42 3.81 -5.91 -19.08
C LEU A 42 5.03 -5.64 -18.20
N ASP A 43 6.22 -5.52 -18.79
CA ASP A 43 7.46 -5.22 -18.08
C ASP A 43 7.38 -3.85 -17.40
N ARG A 44 6.76 -2.85 -18.06
CA ARG A 44 6.51 -1.54 -17.44
C ARG A 44 5.52 -1.62 -16.29
N LYS A 45 4.46 -2.43 -16.39
CA LYS A 45 3.51 -2.64 -15.28
C LYS A 45 4.17 -3.37 -14.11
N ILE A 46 5.05 -4.33 -14.38
CA ILE A 46 5.84 -5.04 -13.37
C ILE A 46 6.79 -4.06 -12.67
N MET A 47 7.55 -3.28 -13.44
CA MET A 47 8.47 -2.27 -12.89
C MET A 47 7.75 -1.23 -12.02
N LEU A 48 6.59 -0.73 -12.47
CA LEU A 48 5.79 0.22 -11.69
C LEU A 48 5.19 -0.41 -10.43
N ALA A 49 4.85 -1.70 -10.46
CA ALA A 49 4.35 -2.42 -9.30
C ALA A 49 5.48 -2.69 -8.28
N GLU A 50 6.67 -3.06 -8.75
CA GLU A 50 7.86 -3.26 -7.93
C GLU A 50 8.32 -1.95 -7.27
N GLU A 51 8.33 -0.84 -7.99
CA GLU A 51 8.66 0.48 -7.43
C GLU A 51 7.67 0.88 -6.33
N LYS A 52 6.37 0.66 -6.53
CA LYS A 52 5.36 0.92 -5.51
C LYS A 52 5.54 0.03 -4.28
N LEU A 53 5.91 -1.22 -4.49
CA LEU A 53 6.16 -2.17 -3.41
C LEU A 53 7.38 -1.76 -2.57
N ASP A 54 8.49 -1.38 -3.21
CA ASP A 54 9.68 -0.89 -2.51
C ASP A 54 9.40 0.40 -1.71
N LEU A 55 8.63 1.34 -2.27
CA LEU A 55 8.22 2.54 -1.54
C LEU A 55 7.35 2.20 -0.32
N LEU A 56 6.40 1.30 -0.48
CA LEU A 56 5.49 0.90 0.59
C LEU A 56 6.22 0.13 1.69
N ASP A 57 7.16 -0.75 1.32
CA ASP A 57 7.99 -1.48 2.27
C ASP A 57 8.93 -0.54 3.04
N LYS A 58 9.48 0.50 2.40
CA LYS A 58 10.25 1.53 3.10
C LYS A 58 9.40 2.28 4.11
N GLN A 59 8.18 2.66 3.74
CA GLN A 59 7.24 3.33 4.64
C GLN A 59 6.83 2.43 5.80
N HIS A 60 6.49 1.18 5.51
CA HIS A 60 6.13 0.18 6.52
C HIS A 60 7.29 -0.03 7.50
N ASN A 61 8.51 -0.27 7.01
CA ASN A 61 9.67 -0.44 7.88
C ASN A 61 9.99 0.78 8.74
N PHE A 62 9.85 1.99 8.18
CA PHE A 62 10.02 3.22 8.96
C PHE A 62 8.98 3.32 10.08
N LEU A 63 7.71 3.07 9.76
CA LEU A 63 6.62 3.17 10.72
C LEU A 63 6.69 2.05 11.76
N SER A 64 6.96 0.81 11.36
CA SER A 64 7.17 -0.33 12.27
C SER A 64 8.34 -0.10 13.20
N ARG A 65 9.45 0.50 12.75
CA ARG A 65 10.55 0.89 13.66
C ARG A 65 10.08 1.93 14.69
N ARG A 66 9.32 2.93 14.25
CA ARG A 66 8.80 3.98 15.15
C ARG A 66 7.78 3.42 16.15
N ILE A 67 6.87 2.57 15.69
CA ILE A 67 5.94 1.85 16.56
C ILE A 67 6.71 0.96 17.54
N LYS A 68 7.71 0.21 17.08
CA LYS A 68 8.52 -0.64 17.95
C LYS A 68 9.28 0.15 19.03
N LEU A 69 9.73 1.37 18.72
CA LEU A 69 10.33 2.27 19.72
C LEU A 69 9.29 2.80 20.72
N LEU A 70 8.02 2.96 20.31
CA LEU A 70 6.92 3.37 21.20
C LEU A 70 6.28 2.19 21.96
N GLN A 71 6.38 0.99 21.42
CA GLN A 71 5.70 -0.24 21.88
C GLN A 71 6.66 -1.20 22.58
N ALA A 72 7.84 -0.74 22.99
CA ALA A 72 8.94 -1.62 23.37
C ALA A 72 8.64 -2.60 24.53
N ASP A 73 7.53 -2.47 25.28
CA ASP A 73 7.09 -3.58 26.15
C ASP A 73 5.59 -3.64 26.50
N SER A 74 4.84 -2.54 26.43
CA SER A 74 3.37 -2.50 26.50
C SER A 74 2.97 -1.03 26.55
N LEU A 75 1.79 -0.68 26.03
CA LEU A 75 1.24 0.64 26.31
C LEU A 75 0.99 0.70 27.82
N ASP A 76 1.66 1.62 28.52
CA ASP A 76 1.59 1.70 29.98
C ASP A 76 0.13 1.91 30.41
N ALA A 77 -0.38 1.01 31.25
CA ALA A 77 -1.74 1.08 31.77
C ALA A 77 -1.96 2.38 32.56
N ASP A 78 -0.90 2.95 33.14
CA ASP A 78 -0.97 4.23 33.86
C ASP A 78 -1.20 5.41 32.90
N MET A 79 -0.49 5.44 31.76
CA MET A 79 -0.72 6.42 30.68
C MET A 79 -2.14 6.33 30.10
N LEU A 80 -2.68 5.12 30.00
CA LEU A 80 -4.05 4.90 29.54
C LEU A 80 -5.08 5.39 30.58
N ALA A 81 -4.82 5.12 31.87
CA ALA A 81 -5.66 5.60 32.96
C ALA A 81 -5.63 7.13 33.05
N GLU A 82 -4.47 7.75 32.88
CA GLU A 82 -4.31 9.20 32.86
C GLU A 82 -5.07 9.83 31.69
N THR A 83 -4.93 9.27 30.49
CA THR A 83 -5.67 9.74 29.30
C THR A 83 -7.18 9.58 29.49
N ALA A 84 -7.64 8.46 30.07
CA ALA A 84 -9.06 8.23 30.36
C ALA A 84 -9.62 9.20 31.42
N ARG A 85 -8.83 9.56 32.44
CA ARG A 85 -9.22 10.58 33.42
C ARG A 85 -9.25 11.98 32.80
N ALA A 86 -8.23 12.34 32.03
CA ALA A 86 -8.08 13.67 31.45
C ALA A 86 -9.12 13.97 30.36
N GLU A 87 -9.37 13.03 29.45
CA GLU A 87 -10.26 13.25 28.29
C GLU A 87 -11.70 12.78 28.54
N LEU A 88 -11.88 11.66 29.25
CA LEU A 88 -13.20 11.04 29.44
C LEU A 88 -13.77 11.27 30.85
N GLY A 89 -13.01 11.89 31.75
CA GLY A 89 -13.42 12.04 33.15
C GLY A 89 -13.66 10.71 33.84
N LEU A 90 -12.98 9.64 33.39
CA LEU A 90 -13.22 8.29 33.88
C LEU A 90 -12.50 8.07 35.22
N TYR A 91 -13.21 8.24 36.32
CA TYR A 91 -12.68 8.07 37.68
C TYR A 91 -13.16 6.75 38.31
N ALA A 92 -12.32 6.14 39.15
CA ALA A 92 -12.75 4.96 39.91
C ALA A 92 -13.79 5.36 40.98
N PRO A 93 -14.66 4.45 41.43
CA PRO A 93 -15.68 4.75 42.45
C PRO A 93 -15.14 5.34 43.76
N ASN A 94 -13.84 5.19 44.03
CA ASN A 94 -13.17 5.64 45.25
C ASN A 94 -12.24 6.85 45.02
N ASP A 95 -12.21 7.44 43.82
CA ASP A 95 -11.35 8.59 43.52
C ASP A 95 -11.95 9.89 44.08
N VAL A 96 -11.10 10.75 44.65
CA VAL A 96 -11.52 12.04 45.26
C VAL A 96 -11.09 13.18 44.34
N ILE A 97 -12.07 13.95 43.84
CA ILE A 97 -11.82 15.12 43.00
C ILE A 97 -11.61 16.35 43.90
N ILE A 98 -10.46 17.01 43.76
CA ILE A 98 -10.12 18.24 44.48
C ILE A 98 -10.09 19.39 43.46
N SER A 99 -11.10 20.26 43.48
CA SER A 99 -11.07 21.51 42.71
C SER A 99 -10.34 22.58 43.53
N ILE A 100 -9.15 22.97 43.08
CA ILE A 100 -8.36 24.03 43.71
C ILE A 100 -8.78 25.37 43.10
N ASP A 101 -9.18 26.30 43.95
CA ASP A 101 -9.42 27.68 43.55
C ASP A 101 -8.08 28.42 43.42
N LEU A 102 -7.70 28.69 42.17
CA LEU A 102 -6.45 29.35 41.81
C LEU A 102 -6.35 30.80 42.34
N SER A 103 -7.47 31.43 42.68
CA SER A 103 -7.51 32.79 43.21
C SER A 103 -7.07 32.89 44.67
N ASN A 104 -7.09 31.78 45.41
CA ASN A 104 -6.72 31.71 46.83
C ASN A 104 -5.29 31.17 47.07
N LEU A 105 -4.50 31.00 46.00
CA LEU A 105 -3.11 30.54 46.09
C LEU A 105 -2.17 31.72 46.33
N LYS A 106 -1.35 31.63 47.38
CA LYS A 106 -0.33 32.61 47.83
C LYS A 106 0.61 33.11 46.71
N PHE A 107 0.69 32.41 45.59
CA PHE A 107 1.53 32.76 44.44
C PHE A 107 0.88 33.80 43.49
N SER A 108 -0.45 33.96 43.53
CA SER A 108 -1.17 34.94 42.67
C SER A 108 -0.83 36.39 43.02
N ASP A 109 -0.57 36.68 44.30
CA ASP A 109 -0.37 38.04 44.79
C ASP A 109 1.08 38.54 44.64
N SER A 110 2.02 37.63 44.34
CA SER A 110 3.46 37.96 44.29
C SER A 110 3.91 38.75 43.05
N ASN A 111 3.07 38.85 42.02
CA ASN A 111 3.34 39.66 40.82
C ASN A 111 2.65 41.04 40.83
N ALA A 112 1.87 41.36 41.87
CA ALA A 112 1.09 42.61 41.93
C ALA A 112 1.79 43.74 42.73
N GLU A 113 2.94 43.47 43.34
CA GLU A 113 3.62 44.40 44.27
C GLU A 113 4.87 45.09 43.71
N ASP A 114 5.24 44.86 42.43
CA ASP A 114 6.47 45.41 41.83
C ASP A 114 6.24 46.65 40.93
N ASP A 115 5.02 47.19 40.87
CA ASP A 115 4.64 48.32 39.99
C ASP A 115 4.20 49.58 40.76
N VAL A 116 4.73 49.80 41.98
CA VAL A 116 4.58 51.08 42.69
C VAL A 116 5.90 51.48 43.39
N ASN A 117 6.83 52.03 42.62
CA ASN A 117 7.73 53.10 43.07
C ASN A 117 8.22 53.95 41.89
#